data_AF-A0A8H8D010-F1
#
_entry.id   AF-A0A8H8D010-F1
#
_cell.length_a   1.000
_cell.length_b   1.000
_cell.length_c   1.000
_cell.angle_alpha   90.00
_cell.angle_beta   90.00
_cell.angle_gamma   90.00
#
_symmetry.space_group_name_H-M   'P 1'
#
loop_
_entity.id
_entity.type
_entity.pdbx_description
1 polymer ?
#
loop_
_entity_poly.entity_id
_entity_poly.type
_entity_poly.pdbx_seq_one_letter_code
_entity_poly.pdbx_strand_id
1 'polypeptide(L)'
;MQAVGWEGLGVSLDDWLVSGHSNGGQGTWFFLTHQPDKIIAAAPVSGYSSIENYVPFTMWHDGQAAIASVIQTARQSFKHELLVENFAGIPILQQHGSADNNVPAYHSRLLHQLILENGLHSEYYELPGKGHWFDGVLTTPPLLDFYSLHTSNTSAYNNLLPEKFSFSTPNSGDMGSRGGIMVDQLSSPDKYGHMQVMREGGGRQWRLKTRYVHRFHLLPSRMRGIAYPTDIVVVDEDDGSETPFRAPAADTAYSTWFVKDEATGKWTVSTDNSWQDDIWQRYGRQNGAMDAIFHSMGRFTIRICSPASSGEEQLMNVALQISRNLLQYFAADSQILPPQTTCNSDDNDNRMIEEEEELRGSGNLITVAIGNDLPPPPLSPLDLFPIHIAHNHLTIQTAASNRHPSRTTTKSYPFVPDLGAIFLRPRSSQRLELVVWGADVGGLQQASRLVPLLTGVGQPDFVVLSEQCRWQGFAGVHAAGFFDFRWQVSSGSYVY
;
A
#
# COMPACT_ATOMS: atom_id res chain seq x y z
N MET A 1 16.10 -9.29 -17.77
CA MET A 1 16.89 -10.31 -18.50
C MET A 1 18.16 -9.76 -19.12
N GLN A 2 18.14 -8.65 -19.87
CA GLN A 2 19.37 -7.98 -20.34
C GLN A 2 20.28 -7.49 -19.21
N ALA A 3 19.70 -6.91 -18.14
CA ALA A 3 20.45 -6.42 -16.98
C ALA A 3 21.23 -7.52 -16.20
N VAL A 4 20.90 -8.79 -16.41
CA VAL A 4 21.56 -9.94 -15.77
C VAL A 4 22.27 -10.86 -16.78
N GLY A 5 22.37 -10.45 -18.06
CA GLY A 5 23.02 -11.25 -19.10
C GLY A 5 22.36 -12.62 -19.35
N TRP A 6 21.05 -12.75 -19.13
CA TRP A 6 20.35 -14.03 -19.31
C TRP A 6 20.21 -14.38 -20.81
N GLU A 7 20.85 -15.46 -21.24
CA GLU A 7 20.80 -15.99 -22.62
C GLU A 7 19.83 -17.18 -22.80
N GLY A 8 19.12 -17.57 -21.73
CA GLY A 8 18.16 -18.67 -21.78
C GLY A 8 16.84 -18.30 -22.47
N LEU A 9 15.86 -19.21 -22.39
CA LEU A 9 14.51 -18.94 -22.89
C LEU A 9 13.96 -17.64 -22.30
N GLY A 10 13.34 -16.83 -23.16
CA GLY A 10 12.63 -15.63 -22.73
C GLY A 10 11.42 -15.98 -21.87
N VAL A 11 10.99 -15.02 -21.05
CA VAL A 11 9.81 -15.11 -20.19
C VAL A 11 8.80 -14.06 -20.66
N SER A 12 7.51 -14.43 -20.74
CA SER A 12 6.47 -13.40 -20.91
C SER A 12 6.41 -12.58 -19.63
N LEU A 13 6.79 -11.30 -19.73
CA LEU A 13 6.81 -10.40 -18.59
C LEU A 13 5.43 -9.89 -18.21
N ASP A 14 4.46 -10.08 -19.09
CA ASP A 14 3.16 -9.48 -18.95
C ASP A 14 2.03 -10.53 -18.97
N ASP A 15 2.20 -11.74 -19.53
CA ASP A 15 1.13 -12.74 -19.55
C ASP A 15 1.38 -13.86 -18.53
N TRP A 16 0.79 -13.71 -17.34
CA TRP A 16 1.04 -14.60 -16.21
C TRP A 16 -0.11 -15.57 -15.99
N LEU A 17 0.22 -16.86 -15.90
CA LEU A 17 -0.59 -17.83 -15.19
C LEU A 17 -0.04 -17.93 -13.77
N VAL A 18 -0.86 -17.60 -12.77
CA VAL A 18 -0.43 -17.60 -11.36
C VAL A 18 -1.06 -18.78 -10.63
N SER A 19 -0.26 -19.57 -9.94
CA SER A 19 -0.73 -20.67 -9.10
C SER A 19 0.11 -20.77 -7.84
N GLY A 20 -0.50 -21.23 -6.76
CA GLY A 20 0.20 -21.41 -5.50
C GLY A 20 -0.64 -22.16 -4.48
N HIS A 21 0.06 -22.79 -3.54
CA HIS A 21 -0.54 -23.54 -2.44
C HIS A 21 -0.42 -22.80 -1.10
N SER A 22 -1.41 -22.90 -0.22
CA SER A 22 -1.37 -22.33 1.14
C SER A 22 -1.11 -20.83 1.12
N ASN A 23 -0.01 -20.35 1.71
CA ASN A 23 0.41 -18.95 1.61
C ASN A 23 0.63 -18.50 0.15
N GLY A 24 1.10 -19.38 -0.73
CA GLY A 24 1.18 -19.12 -2.16
C GLY A 24 -0.19 -19.07 -2.85
N GLY A 25 -1.19 -19.78 -2.30
CA GLY A 25 -2.59 -19.66 -2.74
C GLY A 25 -3.17 -18.31 -2.38
N GLN A 26 -2.85 -17.77 -1.19
CA GLN A 26 -3.15 -16.38 -0.86
C GLN A 26 -2.39 -15.40 -1.78
N GLY A 27 -1.11 -15.65 -2.06
CA GLY A 27 -0.35 -14.85 -3.03
C GLY A 27 -0.98 -14.84 -4.43
N THR A 28 -1.59 -15.96 -4.85
CA THR A 28 -2.34 -16.02 -6.12
C THR A 28 -3.54 -15.09 -6.11
N TRP A 29 -4.30 -15.05 -5.01
CA TRP A 29 -5.38 -14.06 -4.84
C TRP A 29 -4.88 -12.62 -4.79
N PHE A 30 -3.73 -12.38 -4.16
CA PHE A 30 -3.11 -11.06 -4.11
C PHE A 30 -2.75 -10.57 -5.51
N PHE A 31 -2.04 -11.37 -6.30
CA PHE A 31 -1.72 -11.01 -7.69
C PHE A 31 -2.98 -10.80 -8.53
N LEU A 32 -3.99 -11.67 -8.43
CA LEU A 32 -5.27 -11.53 -9.13
C LEU A 32 -5.93 -10.17 -8.87
N THR A 33 -5.92 -9.72 -7.63
CA THR A 33 -6.59 -8.49 -7.20
C THR A 33 -5.76 -7.23 -7.46
N HIS A 34 -4.42 -7.33 -7.47
CA HIS A 34 -3.52 -6.18 -7.55
C HIS A 34 -2.90 -5.98 -8.93
N GLN A 35 -2.70 -7.04 -9.72
CA GLN A 35 -2.07 -6.98 -11.04
C GLN A 35 -2.96 -7.62 -12.13
N PRO A 36 -4.27 -7.31 -12.19
CA PRO A 36 -5.23 -8.04 -13.03
C PRO A 36 -4.91 -7.95 -14.53
N ASP A 37 -4.38 -6.83 -15.01
CA ASP A 37 -4.00 -6.67 -16.43
C ASP A 37 -2.77 -7.49 -16.83
N LYS A 38 -2.06 -8.14 -15.89
CA LYS A 38 -0.95 -9.05 -16.18
C LYS A 38 -1.36 -10.52 -16.14
N ILE A 39 -2.57 -10.84 -15.71
CA ILE A 39 -2.96 -12.22 -15.43
C ILE A 39 -3.89 -12.74 -16.51
N ILE A 40 -3.50 -13.86 -17.11
CA ILE A 40 -4.32 -14.54 -18.14
C ILE A 40 -5.16 -15.68 -17.56
N ALA A 41 -4.74 -16.23 -16.42
CA ALA A 41 -5.45 -17.28 -15.68
C ALA A 41 -4.84 -17.43 -14.27
N ALA A 42 -5.60 -17.96 -13.32
CA ALA A 42 -5.08 -18.21 -11.98
C ALA A 42 -5.65 -19.48 -11.33
N ALA A 43 -4.83 -20.15 -10.53
CA ALA A 43 -5.20 -21.34 -9.80
C ALA A 43 -4.79 -21.26 -8.31
N PRO A 44 -5.59 -20.61 -7.46
CA PRO A 44 -5.33 -20.59 -6.02
C PRO A 44 -5.71 -21.93 -5.39
N VAL A 45 -4.75 -22.57 -4.70
CA VAL A 45 -4.92 -23.91 -4.10
C VAL A 45 -4.77 -23.85 -2.58
N SER A 46 -5.78 -24.29 -1.83
CA SER A 46 -5.79 -24.27 -0.34
C SER A 46 -5.31 -22.94 0.27
N GLY A 47 -5.59 -21.81 -0.40
CA GLY A 47 -5.22 -20.48 0.04
C GLY A 47 -6.27 -19.85 0.94
N TYR A 48 -5.84 -19.09 1.94
CA TYR A 48 -6.74 -18.33 2.80
C TYR A 48 -7.18 -17.01 2.13
N SER A 49 -8.38 -16.55 2.48
CA SER A 49 -9.00 -15.37 1.87
C SER A 49 -8.41 -14.05 2.38
N SER A 50 -8.19 -13.96 3.69
CA SER A 50 -7.49 -12.86 4.36
C SER A 50 -6.89 -13.36 5.66
N ILE A 51 -5.85 -12.67 6.15
CA ILE A 51 -5.11 -13.10 7.35
C ILE A 51 -6.00 -13.15 8.60
N GLU A 52 -6.97 -12.24 8.70
CA GLU A 52 -7.93 -12.16 9.81
C GLU A 52 -8.89 -13.36 9.86
N ASN A 53 -9.19 -13.96 8.71
CA ASN A 53 -10.01 -15.15 8.64
C ASN A 53 -9.16 -16.42 8.85
N TYR A 54 -7.87 -16.38 8.49
CA TYR A 54 -6.95 -17.50 8.68
C TYR A 54 -6.56 -17.67 10.16
N VAL A 55 -6.14 -16.57 10.79
CA VAL A 55 -5.87 -16.48 12.22
C VAL A 55 -6.86 -15.47 12.80
N PRO A 56 -7.93 -15.92 13.48
CA PRO A 56 -8.97 -15.03 13.98
C PRO A 56 -8.44 -13.96 14.94
N PHE A 57 -8.53 -12.69 14.53
CA PHE A 57 -8.14 -11.56 15.38
C PHE A 57 -9.17 -11.26 16.48
N THR A 58 -10.33 -11.93 16.45
CA THR A 58 -11.35 -11.87 17.51
C THR A 58 -10.85 -12.34 18.87
N MET A 59 -9.71 -13.05 18.92
CA MET A 59 -9.06 -13.49 20.15
C MET A 59 -7.95 -12.53 20.63
N TRP A 60 -7.72 -11.41 19.93
CA TRP A 60 -6.76 -10.38 20.34
C TRP A 60 -7.37 -9.44 21.39
N HIS A 61 -6.55 -8.60 22.02
CA HIS A 61 -7.04 -7.56 22.93
C HIS A 61 -7.98 -6.62 22.19
N ASP A 62 -9.17 -6.41 22.74
CA ASP A 62 -10.16 -5.52 22.15
C ASP A 62 -9.80 -4.05 22.40
N GLY A 63 -10.28 -3.18 21.52
CA GLY A 63 -10.04 -1.74 21.57
C GLY A 63 -11.26 -0.95 21.16
N GLN A 64 -11.20 0.38 21.28
CA GLN A 64 -12.31 1.21 20.82
C GLN A 64 -12.51 1.04 19.31
N ALA A 65 -13.76 1.09 18.85
CA ALA A 65 -14.11 0.90 17.45
C ALA A 65 -13.34 1.84 16.50
N ALA A 66 -13.05 3.07 16.94
CA ALA A 66 -12.32 4.05 16.16
C ALA A 66 -10.88 3.60 15.83
N ILE A 67 -10.10 3.15 16.82
CA ILE A 67 -8.75 2.62 16.57
C ILE A 67 -8.78 1.27 15.86
N ALA A 68 -9.76 0.41 16.18
CA ALA A 68 -9.93 -0.86 15.48
C ALA A 68 -10.16 -0.67 13.97
N SER A 69 -10.94 0.36 13.58
CA SER A 69 -11.18 0.71 12.18
C SER A 69 -9.90 1.15 11.45
N VAL A 70 -9.02 1.94 12.09
CA VAL A 70 -7.72 2.33 11.52
C VAL A 70 -6.87 1.09 11.25
N ILE A 71 -6.79 0.19 12.22
CA ILE A 71 -5.98 -1.03 12.15
C ILE A 71 -6.52 -2.01 11.09
N GLN A 72 -7.84 -2.13 10.95
CA GLN A 72 -8.46 -2.87 9.84
C GLN A 72 -8.17 -2.22 8.49
N THR A 73 -8.22 -0.88 8.42
CA THR A 73 -7.93 -0.12 7.20
C THR A 73 -6.50 -0.35 6.72
N ALA A 74 -5.54 -0.42 7.64
CA ALA A 74 -4.14 -0.70 7.32
C ALA A 74 -3.88 -2.11 6.75
N ARG A 75 -4.89 -3.00 6.76
CA ARG A 75 -4.82 -4.35 6.17
C ARG A 75 -5.66 -4.51 4.91
N GLN A 76 -6.30 -3.45 4.44
CA GLN A 76 -7.24 -3.51 3.32
C GLN A 76 -6.66 -4.09 2.03
N SER A 77 -5.36 -3.91 1.78
CA SER A 77 -4.67 -4.52 0.62
C SER A 77 -4.68 -6.05 0.68
N PHE A 78 -4.78 -6.66 1.85
CA PHE A 78 -4.77 -8.12 2.03
C PHE A 78 -6.17 -8.70 2.28
N LYS A 79 -7.22 -7.88 2.13
CA LYS A 79 -8.63 -8.26 2.28
C LYS A 79 -9.25 -8.57 0.90
N HIS A 80 -8.83 -9.68 0.30
CA HIS A 80 -9.20 -10.04 -1.06
C HIS A 80 -10.71 -10.19 -1.28
N GLU A 81 -11.45 -10.46 -0.21
CA GLU A 81 -12.92 -10.52 -0.22
C GLU A 81 -13.55 -9.21 -0.73
N LEU A 82 -12.87 -8.08 -0.53
CA LEU A 82 -13.32 -6.74 -0.95
C LEU A 82 -12.81 -6.35 -2.35
N LEU A 83 -12.00 -7.19 -3.00
CA LEU A 83 -11.33 -6.89 -4.26
C LEU A 83 -11.75 -7.83 -5.41
N VAL A 84 -12.82 -8.60 -5.20
CA VAL A 84 -13.26 -9.66 -6.13
C VAL A 84 -13.57 -9.14 -7.55
N GLU A 85 -14.08 -7.92 -7.65
CA GLU A 85 -14.39 -7.28 -8.93
C GLU A 85 -13.14 -7.00 -9.80
N ASN A 86 -11.97 -6.84 -9.18
CA ASN A 86 -10.73 -6.43 -9.87
C ASN A 86 -10.31 -7.42 -10.97
N PHE A 87 -10.65 -8.69 -10.81
CA PHE A 87 -10.28 -9.75 -11.75
C PHE A 87 -11.44 -10.23 -12.63
N ALA A 88 -12.50 -9.41 -12.80
CA ALA A 88 -13.65 -9.77 -13.63
C ALA A 88 -13.25 -10.29 -15.03
N GLY A 89 -13.75 -11.46 -15.44
CA GLY A 89 -13.43 -12.06 -16.74
C GLY A 89 -12.11 -12.83 -16.80
N ILE A 90 -11.26 -12.80 -15.75
CA ILE A 90 -10.06 -13.66 -15.68
C ILE A 90 -10.49 -15.09 -15.31
N PRO A 91 -10.06 -16.13 -16.06
CA PRO A 91 -10.30 -17.54 -15.72
C PRO A 91 -9.65 -17.94 -14.40
N ILE A 92 -10.42 -18.59 -13.51
CA ILE A 92 -9.96 -19.01 -12.18
C ILE A 92 -10.37 -20.45 -11.92
N LEU A 93 -9.42 -21.29 -11.50
CA LEU A 93 -9.67 -22.64 -10.98
C LEU A 93 -9.19 -22.76 -9.53
N GLN A 94 -10.12 -22.86 -8.61
CA GLN A 94 -9.86 -23.07 -7.19
C GLN A 94 -9.78 -24.57 -6.89
N GLN A 95 -8.85 -24.98 -6.05
CA GLN A 95 -8.80 -26.35 -5.53
C GLN A 95 -8.54 -26.36 -4.02
N HIS A 96 -9.21 -27.24 -3.29
CA HIS A 96 -9.05 -27.33 -1.84
C HIS A 96 -9.27 -28.75 -1.33
N GLY A 97 -8.48 -29.21 -0.36
CA GLY A 97 -8.76 -30.46 0.37
C GLY A 97 -9.98 -30.34 1.28
N SER A 98 -10.94 -31.26 1.22
CA SER A 98 -12.16 -31.19 2.04
C SER A 98 -11.92 -31.40 3.54
N ALA A 99 -10.79 -32.02 3.89
CA ALA A 99 -10.36 -32.32 5.25
C ALA A 99 -9.15 -31.47 5.67
N ASP A 100 -8.92 -30.34 5.01
CA ASP A 100 -7.88 -29.38 5.37
C ASP A 100 -8.18 -28.78 6.75
N ASN A 101 -7.30 -29.07 7.70
CA ASN A 101 -7.38 -28.60 9.08
C ASN A 101 -6.34 -27.51 9.41
N ASN A 102 -5.55 -27.08 8.42
CA ASN A 102 -4.61 -25.98 8.56
C ASN A 102 -5.24 -24.71 8.00
N VAL A 103 -5.60 -24.72 6.71
CA VAL A 103 -6.39 -23.65 6.07
C VAL A 103 -7.73 -24.27 5.73
N PRO A 104 -8.80 -24.08 6.52
CA PRO A 104 -10.05 -24.78 6.27
C PRO A 104 -10.65 -24.46 4.90
N ALA A 105 -11.29 -25.46 4.27
CA ALA A 105 -11.96 -25.32 2.96
C ALA A 105 -13.00 -24.18 2.91
N TYR A 106 -13.44 -23.69 4.08
CA TYR A 106 -14.19 -22.45 4.26
C TYR A 106 -13.67 -21.30 3.38
N HIS A 107 -12.35 -21.09 3.28
CA HIS A 107 -11.80 -19.96 2.52
C HIS A 107 -12.09 -20.04 1.02
N SER A 108 -11.88 -21.20 0.38
CA SER A 108 -12.20 -21.36 -1.04
C SER A 108 -13.70 -21.37 -1.28
N ARG A 109 -14.50 -21.97 -0.37
CA ARG A 109 -15.97 -21.89 -0.44
C ARG A 109 -16.46 -20.44 -0.38
N LEU A 110 -15.91 -19.64 0.54
CA LEU A 110 -16.24 -18.21 0.68
C LEU A 110 -15.89 -17.44 -0.59
N LEU A 111 -14.66 -17.55 -1.09
CA LEU A 111 -14.25 -16.80 -2.28
C LEU A 111 -15.00 -17.26 -3.54
N HIS A 112 -15.23 -18.56 -3.71
CA HIS A 112 -16.09 -19.08 -4.79
C HIS A 112 -17.51 -18.48 -4.73
N GLN A 113 -18.09 -18.41 -3.54
CA GLN A 113 -19.40 -17.79 -3.31
C GLN A 113 -19.39 -16.28 -3.61
N LEU A 114 -18.41 -15.54 -3.09
CA LEU A 114 -18.29 -14.08 -3.33
C LEU A 114 -18.08 -13.76 -4.83
N ILE A 115 -17.34 -14.59 -5.55
CA ILE A 115 -17.18 -14.50 -7.01
C ILE A 115 -18.54 -14.62 -7.71
N LEU A 116 -19.34 -15.61 -7.34
CA LEU A 116 -20.69 -15.80 -7.88
C LEU A 116 -21.64 -14.64 -7.53
N GLU A 117 -21.58 -14.14 -6.30
CA GLU A 117 -22.40 -13.00 -5.83
C GLU A 117 -22.10 -11.70 -6.61
N ASN A 118 -20.87 -11.56 -7.11
CA ASN A 118 -20.46 -10.45 -7.98
C ASN A 118 -20.75 -10.72 -9.48
N GLY A 119 -21.50 -11.79 -9.80
CA GLY A 119 -21.83 -12.15 -11.18
C GLY A 119 -20.64 -12.67 -11.99
N LEU A 120 -19.57 -13.10 -11.32
CA LEU A 120 -18.37 -13.67 -11.92
C LEU A 120 -18.38 -15.20 -11.80
N HIS A 121 -17.41 -15.86 -12.44
CA HIS A 121 -17.30 -17.32 -12.45
C HIS A 121 -15.90 -17.78 -12.03
N SER A 122 -15.85 -18.87 -11.26
CA SER A 122 -14.63 -19.64 -11.01
C SER A 122 -14.98 -21.12 -10.98
N GLU A 123 -14.08 -21.97 -11.45
CA GLU A 123 -14.17 -23.41 -11.24
C GLU A 123 -13.73 -23.74 -9.82
N TYR A 124 -14.37 -24.71 -9.16
CA TYR A 124 -14.00 -25.12 -7.80
C TYR A 124 -14.00 -26.64 -7.64
N TYR A 125 -12.82 -27.17 -7.29
CA TYR A 125 -12.60 -28.58 -7.01
C TYR A 125 -12.28 -28.79 -5.53
N GLU A 126 -13.27 -29.26 -4.78
CA GLU A 126 -13.05 -29.73 -3.40
C GLU A 126 -12.74 -31.23 -3.40
N LEU A 127 -11.54 -31.60 -2.91
CA LEU A 127 -11.02 -32.96 -2.99
C LEU A 127 -11.42 -33.78 -1.74
N PRO A 128 -12.29 -34.81 -1.87
CA PRO A 128 -12.80 -35.55 -0.72
C PRO A 128 -11.69 -36.24 0.08
N GLY A 129 -11.68 -36.00 1.40
CA GLY A 129 -10.77 -36.63 2.36
C GLY A 129 -9.31 -36.18 2.28
N LYS A 130 -8.96 -35.27 1.35
CA LYS A 130 -7.61 -34.69 1.27
C LYS A 130 -7.45 -33.60 2.33
N GLY A 131 -6.32 -33.63 3.03
CA GLY A 131 -5.91 -32.58 3.97
C GLY A 131 -5.19 -31.42 3.30
N HIS A 132 -4.49 -30.60 4.09
CA HIS A 132 -3.79 -29.42 3.60
C HIS A 132 -2.73 -29.72 2.55
N TRP A 133 -1.94 -30.77 2.79
CA TRP A 133 -0.87 -31.18 1.91
C TRP A 133 -1.03 -32.64 1.52
N PHE A 134 -0.69 -32.94 0.26
CA PHE A 134 -0.52 -34.29 -0.27
C PHE A 134 0.37 -34.23 -1.51
N ASP A 135 1.00 -35.36 -1.84
CA ASP A 135 1.84 -35.45 -3.03
C ASP A 135 1.02 -35.18 -4.30
N GLY A 136 1.48 -34.22 -5.10
CA GLY A 136 0.79 -33.78 -6.31
C GLY A 136 -0.34 -32.78 -6.08
N VAL A 137 -0.39 -32.08 -4.94
CA VAL A 137 -1.43 -31.06 -4.65
C VAL A 137 -1.57 -29.97 -5.72
N LEU A 138 -0.49 -29.61 -6.40
CA LEU A 138 -0.49 -28.65 -7.51
C LEU A 138 -0.54 -29.28 -8.91
N THR A 139 -0.60 -30.61 -9.00
CA THR A 139 -0.52 -31.37 -10.25
C THR A 139 -1.65 -32.40 -10.36
N THR A 140 -2.81 -32.09 -9.78
CA THR A 140 -4.02 -32.89 -9.99
C THR A 140 -4.45 -32.79 -11.45
N PRO A 141 -5.17 -33.79 -12.01
CA PRO A 141 -5.61 -33.73 -13.39
C PRO A 141 -6.35 -32.43 -13.77
N PRO A 142 -7.31 -31.92 -12.97
CA PRO A 142 -7.97 -30.65 -13.27
C PRO A 142 -7.01 -29.46 -13.38
N LEU A 143 -6.00 -29.38 -12.49
CA LEU A 143 -5.01 -28.31 -12.53
C LEU A 143 -4.10 -28.43 -13.76
N LEU A 144 -3.64 -29.63 -14.09
CA LEU A 144 -2.79 -29.85 -15.27
C LEU A 144 -3.52 -29.53 -16.57
N ASP A 145 -4.79 -29.91 -16.67
CA ASP A 145 -5.64 -29.58 -17.81
C ASP A 145 -5.84 -28.07 -17.92
N PHE A 146 -6.10 -27.39 -16.81
CA PHE A 146 -6.22 -25.93 -16.74
C PHE A 146 -4.92 -25.22 -17.15
N TYR A 147 -3.77 -25.62 -16.60
CA TYR A 147 -2.49 -25.05 -16.99
C TYR A 147 -2.20 -25.25 -18.48
N SER A 148 -2.45 -26.46 -19.00
CA SER A 148 -2.19 -26.78 -20.41
C SER A 148 -3.09 -25.96 -21.33
N LEU A 149 -4.38 -25.84 -20.99
CA LEU A 149 -5.35 -25.03 -21.73
C LEU A 149 -4.90 -23.55 -21.78
N HIS A 150 -4.53 -22.98 -20.63
CA HIS A 150 -4.24 -21.56 -20.51
C HIS A 150 -2.83 -21.14 -20.94
N THR A 151 -1.91 -22.08 -21.07
CA THR A 151 -0.56 -21.82 -21.61
C THR A 151 -0.45 -22.09 -23.12
N SER A 152 -1.36 -22.89 -23.70
CA SER A 152 -1.30 -23.26 -25.12
C SER A 152 -1.97 -22.26 -26.07
N ASN A 153 -2.85 -21.38 -25.59
CA ASN A 153 -3.63 -20.47 -26.45
C ASN A 153 -3.58 -19.00 -25.99
N THR A 154 -2.41 -18.37 -26.10
CA THR A 154 -2.20 -16.98 -25.66
C THR A 154 -3.13 -15.96 -26.32
N SER A 155 -3.55 -16.19 -27.58
CA SER A 155 -4.44 -15.27 -28.30
C SER A 155 -5.87 -15.20 -27.77
N ALA A 156 -6.35 -16.27 -27.10
CA ALA A 156 -7.70 -16.30 -26.52
C ALA A 156 -7.88 -15.26 -25.40
N TYR A 157 -6.78 -14.81 -24.79
CA TYR A 157 -6.80 -13.92 -23.63
C TYR A 157 -6.75 -12.43 -23.99
N ASN A 158 -6.80 -12.10 -25.28
CA ASN A 158 -6.94 -10.72 -25.74
C ASN A 158 -8.30 -10.10 -25.38
N ASN A 159 -9.31 -10.90 -25.03
CA ASN A 159 -10.67 -10.43 -24.76
C ASN A 159 -11.15 -10.70 -23.32
N LEU A 160 -10.22 -10.81 -22.36
CA LEU A 160 -10.57 -11.08 -20.95
C LEU A 160 -11.32 -9.93 -20.27
N LEU A 161 -11.13 -8.68 -20.73
CA LEU A 161 -11.76 -7.51 -20.12
C LEU A 161 -13.24 -7.41 -20.54
N PRO A 162 -14.21 -7.45 -19.62
CA PRO A 162 -15.64 -7.34 -19.95
C PRO A 162 -16.03 -5.92 -20.42
N GLU A 163 -17.12 -5.78 -21.20
CA GLU A 163 -17.62 -4.46 -21.65
C GLU A 163 -17.93 -3.51 -20.49
N LYS A 164 -18.52 -4.06 -19.42
CA LYS A 164 -18.73 -3.39 -18.14
C LYS A 164 -17.90 -4.09 -17.07
N PHE A 165 -17.04 -3.36 -16.38
CA PHE A 165 -16.27 -3.88 -15.26
C PHE A 165 -16.12 -2.82 -14.18
N SER A 166 -15.85 -3.26 -12.96
CA SER A 166 -15.54 -2.40 -11.83
C SER A 166 -14.24 -2.87 -11.18
N PHE A 167 -13.55 -1.97 -10.49
CA PHE A 167 -12.40 -2.33 -9.66
C PHE A 167 -12.21 -1.34 -8.52
N SER A 168 -11.63 -1.85 -7.44
CA SER A 168 -11.32 -1.12 -6.22
C SER A 168 -9.81 -1.08 -5.98
N THR A 169 -9.33 0.07 -5.50
CA THR A 169 -7.92 0.37 -5.26
C THR A 169 -7.73 0.77 -3.79
N PRO A 170 -7.20 -0.12 -2.92
CA PRO A 170 -6.79 0.27 -1.57
C PRO A 170 -5.61 1.25 -1.62
N ASN A 171 -5.30 1.88 -0.49
CA ASN A 171 -4.00 2.53 -0.32
C ASN A 171 -2.89 1.47 -0.29
N SER A 172 -2.32 1.17 -1.45
CA SER A 172 -1.32 0.15 -1.67
C SER A 172 -0.39 0.57 -2.79
N GLY A 173 0.91 0.31 -2.62
CA GLY A 173 1.91 0.52 -3.67
C GLY A 173 1.97 -0.63 -4.69
N ASP A 174 1.26 -1.73 -4.44
CA ASP A 174 1.27 -2.93 -5.29
C ASP A 174 0.17 -2.93 -6.37
N MET A 175 -0.70 -1.92 -6.39
CA MET A 175 -1.80 -1.83 -7.35
C MET A 175 -1.28 -1.49 -8.75
N GLY A 176 -1.61 -2.35 -9.72
CA GLY A 176 -1.42 -2.13 -11.14
C GLY A 176 -2.70 -1.63 -11.81
N SER A 177 -2.65 -1.51 -13.14
CA SER A 177 -3.81 -1.06 -13.91
C SER A 177 -4.90 -2.12 -14.01
N ARG A 178 -6.11 -1.64 -14.28
CA ARG A 178 -7.22 -2.46 -14.75
C ARG A 178 -7.81 -1.90 -16.04
N GLY A 179 -7.84 -2.69 -17.10
CA GLY A 179 -8.21 -2.24 -18.43
C GLY A 179 -7.31 -1.11 -18.95
N GLY A 180 -6.06 -1.06 -18.50
CA GLY A 180 -5.14 0.04 -18.77
C GLY A 180 -5.44 1.34 -18.03
N ILE A 181 -6.36 1.37 -17.06
CA ILE A 181 -6.54 2.52 -16.17
C ILE A 181 -5.66 2.33 -14.93
N MET A 182 -4.75 3.26 -14.67
CA MET A 182 -3.86 3.25 -13.51
C MET A 182 -4.26 4.37 -12.55
N VAL A 183 -4.57 4.02 -11.30
CA VAL A 183 -4.86 5.00 -10.24
C VAL A 183 -3.55 5.47 -9.63
N ASP A 184 -3.24 6.74 -9.75
CA ASP A 184 -2.02 7.32 -9.22
C ASP A 184 -2.19 7.77 -7.76
N GLN A 185 -3.34 8.40 -7.46
CA GLN A 185 -3.63 8.99 -6.16
C GLN A 185 -5.11 8.82 -5.79
N LEU A 186 -5.35 8.44 -4.54
CA LEU A 186 -6.67 8.43 -3.91
C LEU A 186 -6.94 9.80 -3.27
N SER A 187 -8.20 10.23 -3.23
CA SER A 187 -8.57 11.46 -2.49
C SER A 187 -8.46 11.26 -0.98
N SER A 188 -8.65 10.02 -0.49
CA SER A 188 -8.47 9.65 0.92
C SER A 188 -7.89 8.24 1.02
N PRO A 189 -6.77 8.02 1.72
CA PRO A 189 -6.09 6.71 1.82
C PRO A 189 -6.83 5.71 2.71
N ASP A 190 -7.74 6.20 3.57
CA ASP A 190 -8.56 5.38 4.48
C ASP A 190 -9.79 4.75 3.80
N LYS A 191 -9.96 4.97 2.50
CA LYS A 191 -11.09 4.47 1.70
C LYS A 191 -10.59 3.86 0.41
N TYR A 192 -11.25 2.81 -0.05
CA TYR A 192 -10.99 2.27 -1.39
C TYR A 192 -11.39 3.28 -2.46
N GLY A 193 -10.44 3.62 -3.34
CA GLY A 193 -10.80 4.20 -4.63
C GLY A 193 -11.61 3.19 -5.40
N HIS A 194 -12.71 3.62 -6.02
CA HIS A 194 -13.56 2.73 -6.81
C HIS A 194 -13.79 3.32 -8.19
N MET A 195 -13.71 2.48 -9.22
CA MET A 195 -14.03 2.84 -10.59
C MET A 195 -14.94 1.80 -11.22
N GLN A 196 -16.02 2.27 -11.82
CA GLN A 196 -16.86 1.49 -12.72
C GLN A 196 -16.70 2.01 -14.14
N VAL A 197 -16.39 1.10 -15.06
CA VAL A 197 -16.10 1.41 -16.45
C VAL A 197 -17.16 0.76 -17.34
N MET A 198 -17.75 1.55 -18.22
CA MET A 198 -18.61 1.08 -19.29
C MET A 198 -18.01 1.48 -20.64
N ARG A 199 -17.80 0.49 -21.51
CA ARG A 199 -17.21 0.67 -22.85
C ARG A 199 -18.32 0.60 -23.89
N GLU A 200 -18.60 1.72 -24.55
CA GLU A 200 -19.68 1.89 -25.52
C GLU A 200 -19.12 2.17 -26.93
N GLY A 201 -20.00 2.13 -27.94
CA GLY A 201 -19.65 2.51 -29.31
C GLY A 201 -18.52 1.67 -29.92
N GLY A 202 -18.53 0.36 -29.69
CA GLY A 202 -17.45 -0.54 -30.12
C GLY A 202 -16.17 -0.41 -29.29
N GLY A 203 -16.28 0.07 -28.05
CA GLY A 203 -15.17 0.21 -27.09
C GLY A 203 -14.41 1.53 -27.20
N ARG A 204 -14.87 2.49 -28.01
CA ARG A 204 -14.21 3.78 -28.21
C ARG A 204 -14.70 4.89 -27.27
N GLN A 205 -15.89 4.73 -26.70
CA GLN A 205 -16.44 5.69 -25.74
C GLN A 205 -16.42 5.04 -24.35
N TRP A 206 -15.68 5.62 -23.42
CA TRP A 206 -15.57 5.08 -22.06
C TRP A 206 -16.28 6.00 -21.08
N ARG A 207 -17.22 5.45 -20.31
CA ARG A 207 -17.86 6.14 -19.20
C ARG A 207 -17.28 5.58 -17.90
N LEU A 208 -16.59 6.44 -17.15
CA LEU A 208 -15.85 6.12 -15.93
C LEU A 208 -16.57 6.74 -14.74
N LYS A 209 -17.27 5.94 -13.94
CA LYS A 209 -17.85 6.41 -12.68
C LYS A 209 -16.82 6.21 -11.56
N THR A 210 -16.43 7.29 -10.88
CA THR A 210 -15.31 7.30 -9.93
C THR A 210 -15.76 7.67 -8.53
N ARG A 211 -15.14 7.06 -7.50
CA ARG A 211 -15.32 7.42 -6.09
C ARG A 211 -13.99 7.36 -5.35
N TYR A 212 -13.68 8.38 -4.55
CA TYR A 212 -12.42 8.51 -3.77
C TYR A 212 -11.13 8.44 -4.62
N VAL A 213 -11.20 8.75 -5.91
CA VAL A 213 -10.04 8.84 -6.82
C VAL A 213 -9.69 10.31 -7.02
N HIS A 214 -8.43 10.67 -6.79
CA HIS A 214 -7.92 12.02 -7.03
C HIS A 214 -7.28 12.14 -8.41
N ARG A 215 -6.48 11.14 -8.80
CA ARG A 215 -5.70 11.15 -10.04
C ARG A 215 -5.58 9.77 -10.65
N PHE A 216 -5.71 9.70 -11.98
CA PHE A 216 -5.44 8.49 -12.75
C PHE A 216 -4.90 8.83 -14.15
N HIS A 217 -4.30 7.85 -14.81
CA HIS A 217 -3.90 7.93 -16.21
C HIS A 217 -4.18 6.63 -16.96
N LEU A 218 -3.91 6.65 -18.27
CA LEU A 218 -4.08 5.49 -19.15
C LEU A 218 -2.73 4.88 -19.52
N LEU A 219 -2.67 3.56 -19.54
CA LEU A 219 -1.56 2.73 -19.98
C LEU A 219 -1.99 1.92 -21.21
N PRO A 220 -1.84 2.47 -22.44
CA PRO A 220 -2.24 1.77 -23.66
C PRO A 220 -1.54 0.41 -23.84
N SER A 221 -0.31 0.28 -23.33
CA SER A 221 0.44 -0.99 -23.33
C SER A 221 -0.24 -2.10 -22.51
N ARG A 222 -1.18 -1.76 -21.63
CA ARG A 222 -1.97 -2.69 -20.80
C ARG A 222 -3.37 -2.95 -21.35
N MET A 223 -3.77 -2.29 -22.43
CA MET A 223 -5.06 -2.46 -23.09
C MET A 223 -5.04 -3.64 -24.07
N ARG A 224 -5.02 -4.87 -23.55
CA ARG A 224 -4.94 -6.10 -24.35
C ARG A 224 -6.19 -6.31 -25.20
N GLY A 225 -6.02 -6.37 -26.52
CA GLY A 225 -7.07 -6.76 -27.47
C GLY A 225 -8.32 -5.87 -27.50
N ILE A 226 -8.28 -4.71 -26.84
CA ILE A 226 -9.41 -3.78 -26.75
C ILE A 226 -9.11 -2.52 -27.57
N ALA A 227 -10.18 -1.87 -28.05
CA ALA A 227 -10.04 -0.58 -28.71
C ALA A 227 -9.57 0.49 -27.71
N TYR A 228 -8.59 1.29 -28.12
CA TYR A 228 -8.20 2.49 -27.37
C TYR A 228 -9.36 3.50 -27.40
N PRO A 229 -9.74 4.10 -26.25
CA PRO A 229 -10.83 5.08 -26.22
C PRO A 229 -10.48 6.33 -27.04
N THR A 230 -11.48 6.91 -27.68
CA THR A 230 -11.39 8.24 -28.31
C THR A 230 -12.01 9.31 -27.43
N ASP A 231 -13.04 8.95 -26.66
CA ASP A 231 -13.82 9.85 -25.83
C ASP A 231 -14.03 9.21 -24.45
N ILE A 232 -13.87 10.01 -23.41
CA ILE A 232 -13.95 9.58 -22.01
C ILE A 232 -14.90 10.52 -21.28
N VAL A 233 -15.86 9.97 -20.55
CA VAL A 233 -16.73 10.74 -19.66
C VAL A 233 -16.47 10.29 -18.24
N VAL A 234 -15.93 11.18 -17.42
CA VAL A 234 -15.75 10.93 -15.98
C VAL A 234 -17.00 11.38 -15.24
N VAL A 235 -17.58 10.48 -14.45
CA VAL A 235 -18.79 10.71 -13.65
C VAL A 235 -18.41 10.61 -12.18
N ASP A 236 -18.52 11.71 -11.44
CA ASP A 236 -18.27 11.69 -10.01
C ASP A 236 -19.47 11.08 -9.27
N GLU A 237 -19.23 10.07 -8.43
CA GLU A 237 -20.32 9.40 -7.73
C GLU A 237 -20.93 10.24 -6.60
N ASP A 238 -20.17 11.17 -6.01
CA ASP A 238 -20.63 11.91 -4.84
C ASP A 238 -21.66 13.00 -5.22
N ASP A 239 -21.53 13.63 -6.39
CA ASP A 239 -22.43 14.69 -6.87
C ASP A 239 -23.14 14.40 -8.21
N GLY A 240 -22.75 13.32 -8.91
CA GLY A 240 -23.31 12.94 -10.20
C GLY A 240 -22.85 13.81 -11.37
N SER A 241 -21.86 14.67 -11.19
CA SER A 241 -21.34 15.54 -12.24
C SER A 241 -20.63 14.73 -13.33
N GLU A 242 -20.84 15.13 -14.58
CA GLU A 242 -20.21 14.50 -15.73
C GLU A 242 -19.23 15.47 -16.40
N THR A 243 -18.00 15.01 -16.62
CA THR A 243 -16.97 15.79 -17.32
C THR A 243 -16.47 15.02 -18.54
N PRO A 244 -16.79 15.48 -19.76
CA PRO A 244 -16.31 14.84 -20.99
C PRO A 244 -14.89 15.29 -21.34
N PHE A 245 -14.11 14.35 -21.86
CA PHE A 245 -12.75 14.53 -22.33
C PHE A 245 -12.53 13.81 -23.65
N ARG A 246 -11.62 14.34 -24.46
CA ARG A 246 -10.99 13.57 -25.54
C ARG A 246 -9.83 12.78 -24.95
N ALA A 247 -9.74 11.49 -25.27
CA ALA A 247 -8.63 10.67 -24.82
C ALA A 247 -7.30 11.22 -25.39
N PRO A 248 -6.20 11.20 -24.61
CA PRO A 248 -4.88 11.58 -25.11
C PRO A 248 -4.43 10.66 -26.26
N ALA A 249 -3.43 11.08 -27.03
CA ALA A 249 -2.84 10.17 -28.00
C ALA A 249 -2.10 9.03 -27.26
N ALA A 250 -2.16 7.80 -27.77
CA ALA A 250 -1.64 6.62 -27.07
C ALA A 250 -0.13 6.73 -26.71
N ASP A 251 0.66 7.44 -27.51
CA ASP A 251 2.08 7.72 -27.27
C ASP A 251 2.35 8.80 -26.21
N THR A 252 1.31 9.50 -25.74
CA THR A 252 1.38 10.55 -24.70
C THR A 252 0.51 10.22 -23.48
N ALA A 253 -0.21 9.11 -23.52
CA ALA A 253 -1.17 8.73 -22.47
C ALA A 253 -0.51 8.48 -21.10
N TYR A 254 0.74 8.00 -21.08
CA TYR A 254 1.49 7.75 -19.84
C TYR A 254 1.96 9.04 -19.13
N SER A 255 1.92 10.19 -19.82
CA SER A 255 2.29 11.51 -19.31
C SER A 255 1.11 12.49 -19.33
N THR A 256 -0.12 11.96 -19.38
CA THR A 256 -1.35 12.73 -19.33
C THR A 256 -2.24 12.18 -18.20
N TRP A 257 -2.59 13.04 -17.24
CA TRP A 257 -3.35 12.67 -16.05
C TRP A 257 -4.73 13.32 -16.06
N PHE A 258 -5.72 12.56 -15.61
CA PHE A 258 -7.03 13.07 -15.22
C PHE A 258 -6.97 13.39 -13.73
N VAL A 259 -7.21 14.63 -13.36
CA VAL A 259 -7.01 15.14 -12.00
C VAL A 259 -8.29 15.81 -11.50
N LYS A 260 -8.73 15.44 -10.31
CA LYS A 260 -9.85 16.07 -9.61
C LYS A 260 -9.36 17.25 -8.78
N ASP A 261 -9.94 18.42 -9.00
CA ASP A 261 -9.80 19.55 -8.07
C ASP A 261 -10.65 19.28 -6.83
N GLU A 262 -10.01 19.00 -5.69
CA GLU A 262 -10.70 18.69 -4.44
C GLU A 262 -11.49 19.89 -3.85
N ALA A 263 -11.16 21.13 -4.24
CA ALA A 263 -11.89 22.31 -3.78
C ALA A 263 -13.17 22.55 -4.58
N THR A 264 -13.14 22.30 -5.89
CA THR A 264 -14.31 22.51 -6.75
C THR A 264 -15.05 21.23 -7.13
N GLY A 265 -14.49 20.06 -6.87
CA GLY A 265 -14.98 18.75 -7.30
C GLY A 265 -14.83 18.47 -8.80
N LYS A 266 -14.15 19.33 -9.56
CA LYS A 266 -14.14 19.27 -11.03
C LYS A 266 -12.95 18.48 -11.55
N TRP A 267 -13.19 17.67 -12.57
CA TRP A 267 -12.15 16.94 -13.27
C TRP A 267 -11.50 17.80 -14.36
N THR A 268 -10.19 17.68 -14.51
CA THR A 268 -9.40 18.32 -15.57
C THR A 268 -8.36 17.35 -16.12
N VAL A 269 -7.79 17.68 -17.28
CA VAL A 269 -6.65 16.96 -17.86
C VAL A 269 -5.40 17.81 -17.68
N SER A 270 -4.33 17.19 -17.18
CA SER A 270 -3.03 17.82 -17.01
C SER A 270 -1.94 16.99 -17.70
N THR A 271 -1.01 17.68 -18.35
CA THR A 271 0.25 17.11 -18.86
C THR A 271 1.45 17.63 -18.05
N ASP A 272 1.18 18.38 -16.98
CA ASP A 272 2.22 18.83 -16.06
C ASP A 272 2.70 17.64 -15.24
N ASN A 273 4.00 17.34 -15.32
CA ASN A 273 4.65 16.27 -14.57
C ASN A 273 5.37 16.78 -13.31
N SER A 274 5.41 18.10 -13.08
CA SER A 274 6.14 18.69 -11.94
C SER A 274 5.58 18.28 -10.58
N TRP A 275 4.32 17.85 -10.50
CA TRP A 275 3.72 17.26 -9.30
C TRP A 275 4.43 15.98 -8.84
N GLN A 276 5.18 15.30 -9.72
CA GLN A 276 6.03 14.17 -9.34
C GLN A 276 7.33 14.65 -8.70
N ASP A 277 7.83 15.83 -9.05
CA ASP A 277 8.99 16.40 -8.38
C ASP A 277 8.59 17.10 -7.06
N ASP A 278 7.29 17.34 -6.86
CA ASP A 278 6.72 17.89 -5.63
C ASP A 278 6.71 16.85 -4.51
N ILE A 279 7.65 17.00 -3.56
CA ILE A 279 7.76 16.18 -2.35
C ILE A 279 6.47 16.18 -1.49
N TRP A 280 5.61 17.19 -1.67
CA TRP A 280 4.36 17.34 -0.94
C TRP A 280 3.19 16.60 -1.57
N GLN A 281 3.38 15.98 -2.73
CA GLN A 281 2.41 15.07 -3.29
C GLN A 281 2.91 13.63 -3.19
N ARG A 282 2.12 12.77 -2.56
CA ARG A 282 2.42 11.34 -2.44
C ARG A 282 2.21 10.67 -3.80
N TYR A 283 3.22 9.94 -4.29
CA TYR A 283 3.09 9.22 -5.55
C TYR A 283 4.09 8.06 -5.70
N GLY A 284 3.79 7.17 -6.65
CA GLY A 284 4.67 6.08 -7.04
C GLY A 284 5.00 5.16 -5.86
N ARG A 285 6.29 4.96 -5.59
CA ARG A 285 6.75 4.05 -4.51
C ARG A 285 6.38 4.49 -3.10
N GLN A 286 5.90 5.73 -2.93
CA GLN A 286 5.43 6.22 -1.64
C GLN A 286 4.02 5.73 -1.29
N ASN A 287 3.27 5.19 -2.27
CA ASN A 287 1.92 4.66 -2.08
C ASN A 287 1.95 3.38 -1.22
N GLY A 288 0.93 3.22 -0.38
CA GLY A 288 0.87 2.20 0.67
C GLY A 288 0.74 2.82 2.06
N ALA A 289 0.74 2.00 3.08
CA ALA A 289 0.82 2.47 4.46
C ALA A 289 2.31 2.50 4.88
N MET A 290 2.63 2.17 6.13
CA MET A 290 4.01 2.13 6.59
C MET A 290 4.89 1.09 5.86
N ASP A 291 4.27 0.08 5.23
CA ASP A 291 4.92 -0.91 4.37
C ASP A 291 5.53 -0.33 3.09
N ALA A 292 5.11 0.85 2.64
CA ALA A 292 5.72 1.56 1.52
C ALA A 292 7.23 1.81 1.71
N ILE A 293 7.72 1.77 2.95
CA ILE A 293 9.15 1.86 3.25
C ILE A 293 9.96 0.74 2.56
N PHE A 294 9.34 -0.40 2.24
CA PHE A 294 10.02 -1.51 1.56
C PHE A 294 10.16 -1.34 0.05
N HIS A 295 9.51 -0.34 -0.56
CA HIS A 295 9.70 0.01 -1.98
C HIS A 295 11.00 0.79 -2.20
N SER A 296 12.05 0.44 -1.47
CA SER A 296 13.38 1.06 -1.54
C SER A 296 14.11 0.60 -2.80
N MET A 297 14.71 1.52 -3.57
CA MET A 297 15.53 1.22 -4.75
C MET A 297 17.02 1.02 -4.43
N GLY A 298 17.36 0.94 -3.16
CA GLY A 298 18.73 0.75 -2.70
C GLY A 298 18.76 0.28 -1.26
N ARG A 299 19.96 0.13 -0.71
CA ARG A 299 20.16 -0.20 0.71
C ARG A 299 19.50 0.85 1.61
N PHE A 300 18.95 0.41 2.73
CA PHE A 300 18.43 1.30 3.75
C PHE A 300 19.57 2.09 4.40
N THR A 301 19.33 3.35 4.73
CA THR A 301 20.22 4.12 5.59
C THR A 301 19.56 4.26 6.95
N ILE A 302 20.28 3.99 8.04
CA ILE A 302 19.79 4.13 9.41
C ILE A 302 20.57 5.27 10.06
N ARG A 303 19.89 6.38 10.32
CA ARG A 303 20.43 7.57 11.00
C ARG A 303 20.09 7.51 12.48
N ILE A 304 21.06 7.84 13.33
CA ILE A 304 20.89 7.91 14.79
C ILE A 304 21.03 9.37 15.22
N CYS A 305 19.99 9.89 15.86
CA CYS A 305 19.95 11.25 16.41
C CYS A 305 19.85 11.19 17.93
N SER A 306 20.94 11.54 18.60
CA SER A 306 21.10 11.41 20.05
C SER A 306 21.72 12.66 20.65
N PRO A 307 21.32 13.08 21.86
CA PRO A 307 22.09 14.06 22.59
C PRO A 307 23.42 13.43 23.03
N ALA A 308 24.50 14.22 23.07
CA ALA A 308 25.88 13.77 23.31
C ALA A 308 26.14 13.12 24.68
N SER A 309 25.14 12.97 25.56
CA SER A 309 25.34 12.56 26.96
C SER A 309 24.36 11.53 27.52
N SER A 310 23.36 11.04 26.76
CA SER A 310 22.44 10.00 27.27
C SER A 310 21.78 9.19 26.16
N GLY A 311 21.86 7.86 26.25
CA GLY A 311 21.07 6.94 25.41
C GLY A 311 21.76 6.42 24.14
N GLU A 312 22.96 6.89 23.80
CA GLU A 312 23.63 6.57 22.53
C GLU A 312 23.80 5.05 22.31
N GLU A 313 24.24 4.32 23.33
CA GLU A 313 24.38 2.86 23.27
C GLU A 313 23.02 2.18 23.01
N GLN A 314 21.95 2.66 23.65
CA GLN A 314 20.61 2.12 23.48
C GLN A 314 20.04 2.42 22.08
N LEU A 315 20.28 3.62 21.54
CA LEU A 315 19.90 3.96 20.17
C LEU A 315 20.67 3.12 19.14
N MET A 316 21.97 2.91 19.37
CA MET A 316 22.79 2.02 18.54
C MET A 316 22.26 0.58 18.58
N ASN A 317 21.88 0.07 19.76
CA ASN A 317 21.27 -1.25 19.88
C ASN A 317 19.95 -1.37 19.09
N VAL A 318 19.11 -0.32 19.11
CA VAL A 318 17.88 -0.26 18.31
C VAL A 318 18.20 -0.24 16.81
N ALA A 319 19.17 0.58 16.37
CA ALA A 319 19.61 0.63 14.98
C ALA A 319 20.16 -0.73 14.50
N LEU A 320 20.98 -1.40 15.31
CA LEU A 320 21.50 -2.74 15.04
C LEU A 320 20.38 -3.78 14.97
N GLN A 321 19.37 -3.70 15.85
CA GLN A 321 18.21 -4.58 15.80
C GLN A 321 17.40 -4.38 14.50
N ILE A 322 17.16 -3.14 14.09
CA ILE A 322 16.47 -2.81 12.83
C ILE A 322 17.26 -3.37 11.65
N SER A 323 18.57 -3.10 11.59
CA SER A 323 19.47 -3.60 10.54
C SER A 323 19.46 -5.13 10.44
N ARG A 324 19.61 -5.82 11.58
CA ARG A 324 19.53 -7.29 11.68
C ARG A 324 18.20 -7.80 11.15
N ASN A 325 17.09 -7.17 11.53
CA ASN A 325 15.77 -7.63 11.14
C ASN A 325 15.49 -7.42 9.64
N LEU A 326 15.95 -6.30 9.07
CA LEU A 326 15.88 -6.06 7.61
C LEU A 326 16.60 -7.18 6.85
N LEU A 327 17.79 -7.56 7.29
CA LEU A 327 18.54 -8.67 6.71
C LEU A 327 17.82 -10.02 6.92
N GLN A 328 17.40 -10.31 8.15
CA GLN A 328 16.84 -11.61 8.52
C GLN A 328 15.50 -11.91 7.84
N TYR A 329 14.61 -10.92 7.75
CA TYR A 329 13.24 -11.13 7.27
C TYR A 329 13.05 -10.75 5.80
N PHE A 330 13.85 -9.84 5.26
CA PHE A 330 13.68 -9.30 3.91
C PHE A 330 14.92 -9.46 3.02
N ALA A 331 16.01 -10.02 3.55
CA ALA A 331 17.32 -10.04 2.87
C ALA A 331 17.75 -8.64 2.38
N ALA A 332 17.35 -7.59 3.11
CA ALA A 332 17.57 -6.21 2.72
C ALA A 332 18.83 -5.63 3.36
N ASP A 333 19.70 -5.05 2.52
CA ASP A 333 20.92 -4.37 2.98
C ASP A 333 20.59 -3.07 3.70
N SER A 334 21.39 -2.75 4.73
CA SER A 334 21.29 -1.49 5.46
C SER A 334 22.67 -0.97 5.87
N GLN A 335 22.80 0.34 5.99
CA GLN A 335 23.96 1.03 6.52
C GLN A 335 23.56 1.86 7.74
N ILE A 336 24.21 1.62 8.88
CA ILE A 336 24.08 2.47 10.07
C ILE A 336 25.10 3.61 9.96
N LEU A 337 24.64 4.84 10.12
CA LEU A 337 25.51 6.03 10.19
C LEU A 337 26.02 6.23 11.62
N PRO A 338 27.19 6.86 11.81
CA PRO A 338 27.65 7.27 13.13
C PRO A 338 26.60 8.15 13.84
N PRO A 339 26.39 8.00 15.15
CA PRO A 339 25.48 8.86 15.90
C PRO A 339 25.79 10.34 15.71
N GLN A 340 24.75 11.13 15.46
CA GLN A 340 24.84 12.58 15.28
C GLN A 340 24.28 13.30 16.50
N THR A 341 25.01 14.33 16.96
CA THR A 341 24.69 15.14 18.14
C THR A 341 23.96 16.44 17.81
N THR A 342 23.87 16.81 16.53
CA THR A 342 23.30 18.08 16.06
C THR A 342 22.18 17.88 15.01
N CYS A 343 21.33 16.87 15.20
CA CYS A 343 20.23 16.60 14.25
C CYS A 343 19.15 17.71 14.20
N ASN A 344 18.97 18.48 15.27
CA ASN A 344 17.93 19.50 15.38
C ASN A 344 18.48 20.94 15.24
N SER A 345 19.61 21.13 14.54
CA SER A 345 20.15 22.47 14.29
C SER A 345 19.62 23.04 12.97
N ASP A 346 19.09 24.26 13.01
CA ASP A 346 18.56 25.03 11.85
C ASP A 346 19.68 25.56 10.91
N ASP A 347 20.93 25.14 11.10
CA ASP A 347 22.10 25.66 10.39
C ASP A 347 22.35 24.97 9.04
N ASN A 348 23.18 25.62 8.20
CA ASN A 348 23.68 25.11 6.90
C ASN A 348 24.20 23.66 6.94
N ASP A 349 24.58 23.14 8.11
CA ASP A 349 25.01 21.75 8.32
C ASP A 349 23.89 20.73 8.00
N ASN A 350 22.62 21.03 8.27
CA ASN A 350 21.53 20.09 8.00
C ASN A 350 21.28 19.94 6.49
N ARG A 351 21.46 21.01 5.72
CA ARG A 351 21.44 20.97 4.24
C ARG A 351 22.60 20.17 3.68
N MET A 352 23.80 20.32 4.23
CA MET A 352 24.97 19.51 3.83
C MET A 352 24.76 18.02 4.14
N ILE A 353 24.17 17.68 5.28
CA ILE A 353 23.83 16.30 5.65
C ILE A 353 22.73 15.72 4.74
N GLU A 354 21.69 16.50 4.42
CA GLU A 354 20.65 16.09 3.48
C GLU A 354 21.20 15.89 2.06
N GLU A 355 22.05 16.80 1.58
CA GLU A 355 22.74 16.68 0.29
C GLU A 355 23.67 15.46 0.28
N GLU A 356 24.45 15.23 1.33
CA GLU A 356 25.26 14.02 1.47
C GLU A 356 24.41 12.75 1.50
N GLU A 357 23.24 12.75 2.14
CA GLU A 357 22.34 11.59 2.18
C GLU A 357 21.54 11.37 0.90
N GLU A 358 21.26 12.42 0.14
CA GLU A 358 20.77 12.33 -1.23
C GLU A 358 21.86 11.76 -2.16
N LEU A 359 23.12 12.16 -1.96
CA LEU A 359 24.28 11.61 -2.69
C LEU A 359 24.60 10.16 -2.31
N ARG A 360 24.28 9.71 -1.08
CA ARG A 360 24.61 8.36 -0.56
C ARG A 360 23.76 7.21 -1.13
N GLY A 361 22.69 7.50 -1.89
CA GLY A 361 22.02 6.51 -2.73
C GLY A 361 20.49 6.64 -2.86
N SER A 362 19.91 5.72 -3.62
CA SER A 362 18.49 5.66 -3.98
C SER A 362 17.58 4.95 -2.95
N GLY A 363 18.12 4.54 -1.79
CA GLY A 363 17.39 3.74 -0.80
C GLY A 363 16.65 4.56 0.26
N ASN A 364 15.66 3.98 0.93
CA ASN A 364 14.89 4.67 1.96
C ASN A 364 15.70 4.91 3.26
N LEU A 365 15.28 5.91 4.04
CA LEU A 365 15.91 6.33 5.30
C LEU A 365 15.10 5.81 6.49
N ILE A 366 15.78 5.43 7.57
CA ILE A 366 15.18 5.14 8.87
C ILE A 366 15.90 6.02 9.90
N THR A 367 15.17 6.88 10.60
CA THR A 367 15.72 7.79 11.62
C THR A 367 15.34 7.30 13.00
N VAL A 368 16.34 7.01 13.83
CA VAL A 368 16.19 6.60 15.23
C VAL A 368 16.52 7.80 16.11
N ALA A 369 15.54 8.31 16.86
CA ALA A 369 15.70 9.53 17.64
C ALA A 369 15.02 9.45 19.01
N ILE A 370 15.47 10.28 19.96
CA ILE A 370 14.80 10.45 21.26
C ILE A 370 14.61 11.93 21.60
N GLY A 371 13.68 12.21 22.51
CA GLY A 371 13.49 13.54 23.06
C GLY A 371 13.17 14.59 21.97
N ASN A 372 13.82 15.75 22.04
CA ASN A 372 13.63 16.82 21.05
C ASN A 372 14.66 16.76 19.90
N ASP A 373 15.42 15.66 19.76
CA ASP A 373 16.54 15.59 18.82
C ASP A 373 16.15 15.05 17.44
N LEU A 374 14.85 14.89 17.18
CA LEU A 374 14.35 14.53 15.86
C LEU A 374 14.59 15.71 14.89
N PRO A 375 15.26 15.51 13.74
CA PRO A 375 15.43 16.57 12.75
C PRO A 375 14.08 17.07 12.23
N PRO A 376 13.98 18.33 11.83
CA PRO A 376 12.83 18.82 11.08
C PRO A 376 12.66 18.03 9.77
N PRO A 377 11.45 17.98 9.20
CA PRO A 377 11.24 17.36 7.90
C PRO A 377 12.10 18.05 6.81
N PRO A 378 12.71 17.28 5.88
CA PRO A 378 13.58 17.83 4.86
C PRO A 378 12.88 18.87 3.99
N LEU A 379 13.59 19.95 3.65
CA LEU A 379 13.18 20.98 2.68
C LEU A 379 11.84 21.69 2.97
N SER A 380 11.52 21.97 4.24
CA SER A 380 10.25 22.62 4.63
C SER A 380 10.41 23.80 5.61
N PRO A 381 9.56 24.84 5.52
CA PRO A 381 9.13 25.59 6.70
C PRO A 381 8.51 24.61 7.71
N LEU A 382 8.75 24.80 9.00
CA LEU A 382 8.32 23.90 10.08
C LEU A 382 6.82 23.54 10.10
N ASP A 383 5.96 24.19 9.30
CA ASP A 383 4.49 24.16 9.41
C ASP A 383 3.74 23.23 8.42
N LEU A 384 4.40 22.55 7.47
CA LEU A 384 3.68 21.80 6.41
C LEU A 384 3.41 20.32 6.72
N PHE A 385 4.33 19.63 7.39
CA PHE A 385 4.15 18.23 7.74
C PHE A 385 3.42 18.11 9.09
N PRO A 386 2.36 17.29 9.23
CA PRO A 386 1.44 17.40 10.36
C PRO A 386 1.97 16.91 11.73
N ILE A 387 3.09 16.17 11.79
CA ILE A 387 3.65 15.67 13.06
C ILE A 387 4.92 16.45 13.40
N HIS A 388 4.90 17.14 14.55
CA HIS A 388 6.06 17.90 15.06
C HIS A 388 6.43 17.46 16.46
N ILE A 389 7.73 17.44 16.74
CA ILE A 389 8.29 17.10 18.05
C ILE A 389 9.18 18.26 18.48
N ALA A 390 8.75 19.00 19.48
CA ALA A 390 9.50 20.13 20.02
C ALA A 390 9.00 20.48 21.43
N HIS A 391 9.84 21.15 22.22
CA HIS A 391 9.47 21.67 23.54
C HIS A 391 8.82 20.61 24.45
N ASN A 392 9.33 19.37 24.42
CA ASN A 392 8.81 18.22 25.18
C ASN A 392 7.36 17.86 24.86
N HIS A 393 6.91 18.12 23.64
CA HIS A 393 5.61 17.71 23.14
C HIS A 393 5.73 17.08 21.76
N LEU A 394 4.93 16.04 21.52
CA LEU A 394 4.59 15.58 20.19
C LEU A 394 3.24 16.19 19.82
N THR A 395 3.17 16.86 18.68
CA THR A 395 1.93 17.48 18.18
C THR A 395 1.52 16.86 16.85
N ILE A 396 0.22 16.63 16.69
CA ILE A 396 -0.39 16.19 15.44
C ILE A 396 -1.39 17.25 15.02
N GLN A 397 -1.17 17.83 13.86
CA GLN A 397 -2.10 18.74 13.20
C GLN A 397 -3.04 17.95 12.30
N THR A 398 -4.34 18.08 12.51
CA THR A 398 -5.35 17.49 11.63
C THR A 398 -6.05 18.58 10.83
N ALA A 399 -6.32 18.26 9.56
CA ALA A 399 -7.08 19.14 8.68
C ALA A 399 -8.51 19.32 9.22
N ALA A 400 -9.11 20.46 8.85
CA ALA A 400 -10.44 20.84 9.30
C ALA A 400 -11.50 19.76 9.02
N SER A 401 -12.28 19.40 10.05
CA SER A 401 -13.48 18.57 9.90
C SER A 401 -14.47 19.21 8.92
N ASN A 402 -15.21 18.40 8.16
CA ASN A 402 -16.33 18.85 7.29
C ASN A 402 -17.36 19.75 7.99
N ARG A 403 -17.40 19.77 9.33
CA ARG A 403 -18.28 20.66 10.11
C ARG A 403 -17.72 22.07 10.30
N HIS A 404 -16.40 22.28 10.20
CA HIS A 404 -15.71 23.56 10.40
C HIS A 404 -14.48 23.70 9.49
N PRO A 405 -14.66 23.99 8.18
CA PRO A 405 -13.61 23.99 7.15
C PRO A 405 -12.47 25.02 7.35
N SER A 406 -12.50 25.84 8.40
CA SER A 406 -11.53 26.92 8.65
C SER A 406 -10.64 26.72 9.88
N ARG A 407 -10.65 25.54 10.53
CA ARG A 407 -9.91 25.32 11.78
C ARG A 407 -9.13 24.01 11.75
N THR A 408 -7.81 24.13 11.59
CA THR A 408 -6.87 23.06 11.91
C THR A 408 -6.99 22.73 13.40
N THR A 409 -7.01 21.43 13.73
CA THR A 409 -7.04 20.99 15.12
C THR A 409 -5.68 20.42 15.46
N THR A 410 -5.01 20.99 16.45
CA THR A 410 -3.73 20.49 16.93
C THR A 410 -3.98 19.69 18.20
N LYS A 411 -3.61 18.41 18.16
CA LYS A 411 -3.54 17.58 19.36
C LYS A 411 -2.11 17.55 19.86
N SER A 412 -1.92 17.74 21.16
CA SER A 412 -0.61 17.76 21.80
C SER A 412 -0.49 16.65 22.84
N TYR A 413 0.62 15.93 22.80
CA TYR A 413 0.99 14.83 23.69
C TYR A 413 2.26 15.25 24.45
N PRO A 414 2.19 15.53 25.76
CA PRO A 414 3.36 15.86 26.54
C PRO A 414 4.28 14.63 26.66
N PHE A 415 5.59 14.85 26.75
CA PHE A 415 6.53 13.77 27.02
C PHE A 415 6.23 13.16 28.38
N VAL A 416 5.81 11.90 28.35
CA VAL A 416 5.62 11.04 29.51
C VAL A 416 6.51 9.80 29.33
N PRO A 417 6.86 9.11 30.43
CA PRO A 417 7.65 7.89 30.34
C PRO A 417 7.04 6.89 29.35
N ASP A 418 7.89 6.22 28.59
CA ASP A 418 7.51 5.22 27.59
C ASP A 418 6.64 5.72 26.42
N LEU A 419 6.46 7.03 26.23
CA LEU A 419 5.80 7.58 25.03
C LEU A 419 6.67 7.32 23.80
N GLY A 420 6.14 6.58 22.84
CA GLY A 420 6.81 6.27 21.56
C GLY A 420 6.02 6.79 20.37
N ALA A 421 6.69 6.99 19.24
CA ALA A 421 6.02 7.23 17.96
C ALA A 421 6.79 6.63 16.80
N ILE A 422 6.05 6.25 15.77
CA ILE A 422 6.59 5.80 14.50
C ILE A 422 5.76 6.35 13.36
N PHE A 423 6.40 6.91 12.32
CA PHE A 423 5.67 7.52 11.21
C PHE A 423 6.53 7.70 9.96
N LEU A 424 5.87 7.77 8.80
CA LEU A 424 6.50 8.08 7.51
C LEU A 424 6.64 9.59 7.28
N ARG A 425 7.72 9.99 6.61
CA ARG A 425 7.92 11.32 6.03
C ARG A 425 8.29 11.21 4.53
N PRO A 426 7.85 12.15 3.69
CA PRO A 426 8.25 12.16 2.29
C PRO A 426 9.73 12.53 2.12
N ARG A 427 10.35 11.96 1.09
CA ARG A 427 11.68 12.32 0.59
C ARG A 427 11.61 12.51 -0.93
N SER A 428 12.57 13.23 -1.49
CA SER A 428 12.71 13.42 -2.94
C SER A 428 12.80 12.08 -3.70
N SER A 429 12.45 12.09 -4.98
CA SER A 429 12.58 10.95 -5.90
C SER A 429 11.86 9.66 -5.44
N GLN A 430 10.62 9.79 -4.94
CA GLN A 430 9.78 8.69 -4.45
C GLN A 430 10.41 7.88 -3.30
N ARG A 431 11.29 8.51 -2.51
CA ARG A 431 11.86 7.89 -1.30
C ARG A 431 10.97 8.20 -0.10
N LEU A 432 11.20 7.46 0.98
CA LEU A 432 10.57 7.66 2.28
C LEU A 432 11.62 7.69 3.38
N GLU A 433 11.30 8.45 4.43
CA GLU A 433 11.93 8.34 5.74
C GLU A 433 10.93 7.68 6.71
N LEU A 434 11.37 6.65 7.44
CA LEU A 434 10.65 6.08 8.57
C LEU A 434 11.27 6.61 9.86
N VAL A 435 10.52 7.43 10.59
CA VAL A 435 10.93 7.94 11.89
C VAL A 435 10.54 6.92 12.96
N VAL A 436 11.51 6.47 13.76
CA VAL A 436 11.34 5.63 14.95
C VAL A 436 11.80 6.46 16.15
N TRP A 437 10.85 6.91 16.96
CA TRP A 437 11.09 7.92 17.98
C TRP A 437 10.54 7.53 19.36
N GLY A 438 11.17 8.03 20.42
CA GLY A 438 10.64 7.97 21.79
C GLY A 438 10.91 9.23 22.60
N ALA A 439 10.00 9.56 23.52
CA ALA A 439 10.25 10.59 24.53
C ALA A 439 11.43 10.22 25.44
N ASP A 440 11.61 8.92 25.65
CA ASP A 440 12.75 8.30 26.32
C ASP A 440 13.15 6.98 25.61
N VAL A 441 14.13 6.28 26.18
CA VAL A 441 14.59 4.98 25.66
C VAL A 441 13.49 3.92 25.66
N GLY A 442 12.60 3.93 26.66
CA GLY A 442 11.54 2.94 26.79
C GLY A 442 10.45 3.10 25.73
N GLY A 443 10.13 4.35 25.37
CA GLY A 443 9.25 4.70 24.26
C GLY A 443 9.87 4.36 22.91
N LEU A 444 11.18 4.61 22.74
CA LEU A 444 11.91 4.21 21.54
C LEU A 444 11.90 2.69 21.34
N GLN A 445 12.17 1.93 22.40
CA GLN A 445 12.11 0.47 22.36
C GLN A 445 10.70 -0.04 22.05
N GLN A 446 9.67 0.67 22.46
CA GLN A 446 8.29 0.32 22.13
C GLN A 446 8.00 0.56 20.64
N ALA A 447 8.39 1.72 20.11
CA ALA A 447 8.24 2.07 18.70
C ALA A 447 9.02 1.13 17.77
N SER A 448 10.25 0.75 18.14
CA SER A 448 11.09 -0.12 17.32
C SER A 448 10.55 -1.54 17.13
N ARG A 449 9.60 -1.99 17.97
CA ARG A 449 8.90 -3.27 17.79
C ARG A 449 8.02 -3.31 16.53
N LEU A 450 7.73 -2.15 15.95
CA LEU A 450 6.96 -2.03 14.73
C LEU A 450 7.85 -2.07 13.47
N VAL A 451 9.18 -2.14 13.61
CA VAL A 451 10.13 -2.17 12.47
C VAL A 451 11.07 -3.38 12.52
N PRO A 452 11.17 -4.16 11.42
CA PRO A 452 10.37 -4.07 10.20
C PRO A 452 8.94 -4.55 10.46
N LEU A 453 8.03 -4.26 9.54
CA LEU A 453 6.64 -4.70 9.65
C LEU A 453 6.53 -6.22 9.63
N LEU A 454 5.66 -6.76 10.49
CA LEU A 454 5.32 -8.17 10.53
C LEU A 454 4.04 -8.44 9.70
N THR A 455 4.03 -9.58 9.01
CA THR A 455 2.88 -10.03 8.21
C THR A 455 1.61 -10.05 9.06
N GLY A 456 0.53 -9.48 8.50
CA GLY A 456 -0.79 -9.53 9.12
C GLY A 456 -1.05 -8.51 10.23
N VAL A 457 -0.07 -7.70 10.64
CA VAL A 457 -0.31 -6.64 11.63
C VAL A 457 -1.13 -5.51 11.02
N GLY A 458 -0.71 -5.01 9.85
CA GLY A 458 -1.26 -3.81 9.22
C GLY A 458 -0.93 -2.56 10.03
N GLN A 459 0.08 -1.82 9.59
CA GLN A 459 0.50 -0.60 10.28
C GLN A 459 0.11 0.61 9.44
N PRO A 460 -0.65 1.56 9.99
CA PRO A 460 -1.01 2.79 9.29
C PRO A 460 0.22 3.71 9.16
N ASP A 461 0.12 4.83 8.45
CA ASP A 461 1.28 5.69 8.15
C ASP A 461 1.96 6.30 9.40
N PHE A 462 1.20 6.46 10.49
CA PHE A 462 1.74 6.87 11.79
C PHE A 462 1.06 6.17 12.96
N VAL A 463 1.80 6.00 14.06
CA VAL A 463 1.31 5.49 15.36
C VAL A 463 2.02 6.24 16.50
N VAL A 464 1.25 6.69 17.49
CA VAL A 464 1.72 7.23 18.78
C VAL A 464 1.32 6.27 19.88
N LEU A 465 2.32 5.73 20.56
CA LEU A 465 2.19 4.64 21.53
C LEU A 465 2.28 5.21 22.95
N SER A 466 1.39 4.75 23.83
CA SER A 466 1.47 5.03 25.26
C SER A 466 2.14 3.88 26.01
N GLU A 467 2.47 4.11 27.29
CA GLU A 467 2.93 3.04 28.20
C GLU A 467 1.97 1.82 28.22
N GLN A 468 0.67 2.04 27.98
CA GLN A 468 -0.37 1.01 28.05
C GLN A 468 -0.29 0.03 26.88
N CYS A 469 0.30 0.42 25.75
CA CYS A 469 0.46 -0.47 24.58
C CYS A 469 1.24 -1.76 24.90
N ARG A 470 2.06 -1.78 25.97
CA ARG A 470 2.80 -3.00 26.39
C ARG A 470 1.89 -4.15 26.80
N TRP A 471 0.72 -3.84 27.37
CA TRP A 471 -0.21 -4.84 27.88
C TRP A 471 -1.59 -4.79 27.21
N GLN A 472 -2.01 -3.64 26.66
CA GLN A 472 -3.26 -3.49 25.91
C GLN A 472 -3.11 -3.69 24.39
N GLY A 473 -1.89 -3.76 23.86
CA GLY A 473 -1.65 -3.80 22.42
C GLY A 473 -2.14 -2.52 21.72
N PHE A 474 -2.87 -2.66 20.60
CA PHE A 474 -3.35 -1.52 19.82
C PHE A 474 -4.38 -0.66 20.56
N ALA A 475 -5.05 -1.21 21.59
CA ALA A 475 -6.03 -0.47 22.36
C ALA A 475 -5.41 0.65 23.23
N GLY A 476 -4.12 0.54 23.54
CA GLY A 476 -3.37 1.55 24.29
C GLY A 476 -2.82 2.70 23.43
N VAL A 477 -3.08 2.70 22.12
CA VAL A 477 -2.55 3.71 21.19
C VAL A 477 -3.19 5.07 21.46
N HIS A 478 -2.39 6.14 21.50
CA HIS A 478 -2.88 7.51 21.61
C HIS A 478 -3.37 8.07 20.29
N ALA A 479 -2.64 7.79 19.20
CA ALA A 479 -3.03 8.18 17.86
C ALA A 479 -2.52 7.19 16.82
N ALA A 480 -3.28 6.95 15.76
CA ALA A 480 -2.81 6.24 14.58
C ALA A 480 -3.63 6.61 13.35
N GLY A 481 -3.03 6.62 12.18
CA GLY A 481 -3.75 7.05 10.99
C GLY A 481 -2.91 7.13 9.73
N PHE A 482 -3.53 7.72 8.71
CA PHE A 482 -3.00 7.76 7.36
C PHE A 482 -2.72 9.19 6.92
N PHE A 483 -1.80 9.33 5.97
CA PHE A 483 -1.54 10.59 5.27
C PHE A 483 -2.14 10.56 3.89
N ASP A 484 -2.90 11.59 3.54
CA ASP A 484 -3.49 11.74 2.22
C ASP A 484 -2.44 12.03 1.14
N PHE A 485 -2.90 12.24 -0.10
CA PHE A 485 -2.00 12.51 -1.22
C PHE A 485 -1.22 13.82 -1.06
N ARG A 486 -1.54 14.69 -0.08
CA ARG A 486 -0.82 15.92 0.28
C ARG A 486 -0.03 15.79 1.59
N TRP A 487 0.18 14.57 2.06
CA TRP A 487 0.82 14.27 3.34
C TRP A 487 0.10 14.85 4.58
N GLN A 488 -1.20 15.17 4.47
CA GLN A 488 -2.01 15.66 5.59
C GLN A 488 -2.72 14.49 6.29
N VAL A 489 -2.98 14.62 7.59
CA VAL A 489 -3.68 13.57 8.35
C VAL A 489 -5.08 13.36 7.79
N SER A 490 -5.37 12.14 7.33
CA SER A 490 -6.65 11.81 6.73
C SER A 490 -7.78 11.77 7.76
N SER A 491 -9.00 12.03 7.31
CA SER A 491 -10.19 12.07 8.18
C SER A 491 -10.53 10.73 8.85
N GLY A 492 -10.06 9.61 8.29
CA GLY A 492 -10.20 8.27 8.87
C GLY A 492 -9.19 7.96 9.98
N SER A 493 -8.31 8.89 10.33
CA SER A 493 -7.31 8.72 11.38
C SER A 493 -7.89 8.84 12.80
N TYR A 494 -7.35 8.07 13.73
CA TYR A 494 -7.66 8.15 15.16
C TYR A 494 -6.62 9.05 15.83
N VAL A 495 -7.05 10.25 16.26
CA VAL A 495 -6.20 11.19 17.01
C VAL A 495 -6.97 11.60 18.27
N TYR A 496 -6.68 10.94 19.39
CA TYR A 496 -7.40 11.10 20.66
C TYR A 496 -6.82 12.21 21.53
#